data_AF-A0A8S8XX89-F1
#
_entry.id   AF-A0A8S8XX89-F1
#
_cell.length_a   1.000
_cell.length_b   1.000
_cell.length_c   1.000
_cell.angle_alpha   90.00
_cell.angle_beta   90.00
_cell.angle_gamma   90.00
#
_symmetry.space_group_name_H-M   'P 1'
#
loop_
_entity.id
_entity.type
_entity.pdbx_description
1 polymer ?
#
loop_
_entity_poly.entity_id
_entity_poly.type
_entity_poly.pdbx_seq_one_letter_code
_entity_poly.pdbx_strand_id
1 'polypeptide(L)'
;MKRILFAILLAASTMLAGCFGGGESVVNEAESETPVWSDYQIIDPIAPISPWEFTTVDLNLNQSTTTSWAVFNKDYGGNCCEHYLATTIDGTILNIGGEYPVFSHDRGHEWDTYIPGVFTDPMCRTPVPTNPGQEGLGEGSIVQATNGDIISMSWFPYVGGDLKLDKFYAILYDASEDEWTWCYNRITEPFYDRSWQVEVVGPISSNIGSGDWASLVVSNFWHQSMNAGGQISVDGLNYYNFQFAGRNSNPDWKRSI
;
A
#
# COMPACT_ATOMS: atom_id res chain seq x y z
N MET A 1 -78.38 9.70 -12.72
CA MET A 1 -77.62 10.36 -13.81
C MET A 1 -76.15 10.60 -13.46
N LYS A 2 -75.81 11.32 -12.38
CA LYS A 2 -74.39 11.61 -11.99
C LYS A 2 -73.48 10.37 -11.83
N ARG A 3 -73.99 9.28 -11.24
CA ARG A 3 -73.22 8.03 -11.03
C ARG A 3 -72.92 7.26 -12.32
N ILE A 4 -73.84 7.29 -13.28
CA ILE A 4 -73.67 6.65 -14.59
C ILE A 4 -72.64 7.44 -15.41
N LEU A 5 -72.71 8.77 -15.34
CA LEU A 5 -71.73 9.64 -15.99
C LEU A 5 -70.32 9.38 -15.46
N PHE A 6 -70.17 9.22 -14.15
CA PHE A 6 -68.89 8.88 -13.52
C PHE A 6 -68.35 7.52 -13.95
N ALA A 7 -69.22 6.51 -14.06
CA ALA A 7 -68.81 5.18 -14.52
C ALA A 7 -68.34 5.19 -15.99
N ILE A 8 -69.02 5.97 -16.85
CA ILE A 8 -68.64 6.13 -18.26
C ILE A 8 -67.30 6.88 -18.37
N LEU A 9 -67.09 7.93 -17.57
CA LEU A 9 -65.82 8.65 -17.51
C LEU A 9 -64.67 7.77 -17.02
N LEU A 10 -64.91 6.92 -16.02
CA LEU A 10 -63.91 5.98 -15.52
C LEU A 10 -63.54 4.96 -16.60
N ALA A 11 -64.54 4.34 -17.24
CA ALA A 11 -64.33 3.37 -18.30
C ALA A 11 -63.61 3.98 -19.51
N ALA A 12 -63.99 5.19 -19.91
CA ALA A 12 -63.31 5.92 -20.98
C ALA A 12 -61.86 6.26 -20.61
N SER A 13 -61.59 6.65 -19.37
CA SER A 13 -60.22 6.92 -18.91
C SER A 13 -59.33 5.67 -18.96
N THR A 14 -59.86 4.49 -18.60
CA THR A 14 -59.10 3.23 -18.66
C THR A 14 -58.89 2.74 -20.10
N MET A 15 -59.82 2.98 -21.01
CA MET A 15 -59.68 2.61 -22.42
C MET A 15 -58.70 3.54 -23.17
N LEU A 16 -58.59 4.79 -22.74
CA LEU A 16 -57.70 5.79 -23.36
C LEU A 16 -56.29 5.83 -22.73
N ALA A 17 -56.10 5.23 -21.55
CA ALA A 17 -54.83 5.20 -20.81
C ALA A 17 -53.66 4.52 -21.57
N GLY A 18 -53.94 3.77 -22.65
CA GLY A 18 -52.92 3.20 -23.53
C GLY A 18 -52.90 3.74 -24.96
N CYS A 19 -53.81 4.66 -25.32
CA CYS A 19 -54.00 5.11 -26.70
C CYS A 19 -53.42 6.51 -26.98
N PHE A 20 -53.28 7.34 -25.93
CA PHE A 20 -52.63 8.65 -25.97
C PHE A 20 -51.31 8.71 -25.18
N GLY A 21 -50.90 7.59 -24.57
CA GLY A 21 -49.50 7.41 -24.18
C GLY A 21 -48.71 7.27 -25.47
N GLY A 22 -48.29 8.40 -26.04
CA GLY A 22 -47.23 8.39 -27.05
C GLY A 22 -46.12 7.54 -26.44
N GLY A 23 -45.83 6.41 -27.08
CA GLY A 23 -44.96 5.41 -26.52
C GLY A 23 -43.70 6.08 -26.03
N GLU A 24 -43.62 6.28 -24.72
CA GLU A 24 -42.38 6.12 -24.01
C GLU A 24 -42.05 4.66 -24.32
N SER A 25 -41.41 4.43 -25.48
CA SER A 25 -40.29 3.53 -25.49
C SER A 25 -39.61 3.87 -24.19
N VAL A 26 -39.63 2.94 -23.23
CA VAL A 26 -38.58 2.90 -22.22
C VAL A 26 -37.37 3.20 -23.06
N VAL A 27 -36.83 4.40 -22.89
CA VAL A 27 -35.62 4.75 -23.57
C VAL A 27 -34.71 3.76 -22.86
N ASN A 28 -34.49 2.61 -23.50
CA ASN A 28 -33.15 2.11 -23.60
C ASN A 28 -32.45 3.28 -24.28
N GLU A 29 -32.16 4.33 -23.50
CA GLU A 29 -30.87 4.97 -23.53
C GLU A 29 -29.99 3.75 -23.27
N ALA A 30 -29.70 3.02 -24.35
CA ALA A 30 -28.36 2.58 -24.56
C ALA A 30 -27.60 3.89 -24.41
N GLU A 31 -27.19 4.21 -23.17
CA GLU A 31 -26.16 5.19 -22.92
C GLU A 31 -25.16 4.87 -24.00
N SER A 32 -24.97 5.80 -24.94
CA SER A 32 -24.04 5.55 -26.01
C SER A 32 -22.72 5.33 -25.30
N GLU A 33 -22.26 4.10 -25.22
CA GLU A 33 -21.08 3.77 -24.46
C GLU A 33 -19.94 4.59 -25.10
N THR A 34 -19.48 5.59 -24.36
CA THR A 34 -18.38 6.44 -24.77
C THR A 34 -17.08 5.80 -24.31
N PRO A 35 -15.98 5.93 -25.06
CA PRO A 35 -14.70 5.41 -24.62
C PRO A 35 -14.29 5.96 -23.26
N VAL A 36 -13.59 5.15 -22.46
CA VAL A 36 -13.11 5.48 -21.10
C VAL A 36 -12.24 6.75 -21.01
N TRP A 37 -11.74 7.26 -22.14
CA TRP A 37 -10.95 8.49 -22.21
C TRP A 37 -11.76 9.74 -22.60
N SER A 38 -13.06 9.61 -22.86
CA SER A 38 -13.90 10.74 -23.32
C SER A 38 -14.18 11.74 -22.20
N ASP A 39 -14.22 11.26 -20.97
CA ASP A 39 -14.43 11.99 -19.73
C ASP A 39 -13.16 12.06 -18.85
N TYR A 40 -12.05 11.49 -19.32
CA TYR A 40 -10.76 11.55 -18.62
C TYR A 40 -10.31 13.01 -18.43
N GLN A 41 -9.97 13.34 -17.18
CA GLN A 41 -9.41 14.63 -16.81
C GLN A 41 -8.10 14.44 -16.06
N ILE A 42 -7.06 15.14 -16.52
CA ILE A 42 -5.80 15.23 -15.80
C ILE A 42 -6.03 16.15 -14.60
N ILE A 43 -5.88 15.60 -13.39
CA ILE A 43 -6.05 16.35 -12.13
C ILE A 43 -4.84 17.25 -11.86
N ASP A 44 -3.65 16.83 -12.28
CA ASP A 44 -2.42 17.57 -12.10
C ASP A 44 -2.10 18.46 -13.33
N PRO A 45 -2.08 19.79 -13.19
CA PRO A 45 -1.78 20.67 -14.32
C PRO A 45 -0.30 20.66 -14.73
N ILE A 46 0.59 20.07 -13.92
CA ILE A 46 2.03 20.01 -14.18
C ILE A 46 2.34 18.82 -15.08
N ALA A 47 3.16 19.05 -16.12
CA ALA A 47 3.58 17.99 -17.03
C ALA A 47 4.50 16.99 -16.31
N PRO A 48 4.32 15.66 -16.49
CA PRO A 48 5.20 14.66 -15.90
C PRO A 48 6.67 14.81 -16.34
N ILE A 49 7.63 14.37 -15.51
CA ILE A 49 9.09 14.46 -15.79
C ILE A 49 9.50 13.62 -17.02
N SER A 50 8.85 12.48 -17.25
CA SER A 50 9.12 11.60 -18.39
C SER A 50 7.81 10.98 -18.93
N PRO A 51 7.00 11.76 -19.66
CA PRO A 51 5.76 11.25 -20.23
C PRO A 51 6.09 10.39 -21.44
N TRP A 52 5.68 9.12 -21.40
CA TRP A 52 5.82 8.20 -22.53
C TRP A 52 4.44 7.91 -23.09
N GLU A 53 4.35 7.82 -24.41
CA GLU A 53 3.10 7.56 -25.11
C GLU A 53 2.83 6.06 -25.19
N PHE A 54 1.61 5.66 -24.85
CA PHE A 54 1.14 4.27 -24.90
C PHE A 54 -0.17 4.19 -25.69
N THR A 55 -0.31 3.11 -26.45
CA THR A 55 -1.59 2.76 -27.08
C THR A 55 -2.53 2.25 -26.00
N THR A 56 -3.61 2.99 -25.74
CA THR A 56 -4.69 2.57 -24.86
C THR A 56 -5.84 2.04 -25.69
N VAL A 57 -6.38 0.90 -25.27
CA VAL A 57 -7.46 0.20 -25.97
C VAL A 57 -8.65 0.09 -25.02
N ASP A 58 -9.80 0.60 -25.46
CA ASP A 58 -11.08 0.31 -24.83
C ASP A 58 -11.53 -1.06 -25.33
N LEU A 59 -11.44 -2.08 -24.47
CA LEU A 59 -11.76 -3.45 -24.84
C LEU A 59 -13.26 -3.66 -25.10
N ASN A 60 -14.13 -2.81 -24.56
CA ASN A 60 -15.57 -2.93 -24.74
C ASN A 60 -15.99 -2.38 -26.12
N LEU A 61 -15.44 -1.22 -26.51
CA LEU A 61 -15.76 -0.57 -27.78
C LEU A 61 -14.81 -0.96 -28.92
N ASN A 62 -13.73 -1.68 -28.63
CA ASN A 62 -12.64 -2.02 -29.56
C ASN A 62 -12.08 -0.78 -30.29
N GLN A 63 -11.99 0.32 -29.57
CA GLN A 63 -11.38 1.57 -30.04
C GLN A 63 -10.01 1.71 -29.41
N SER A 64 -9.13 2.47 -30.04
CA SER A 64 -7.82 2.81 -29.49
C SER A 64 -7.56 4.29 -29.55
N THR A 65 -6.76 4.75 -28.60
CA THR A 65 -6.22 6.11 -28.54
C THR A 65 -4.77 6.07 -28.06
N THR A 66 -4.15 7.23 -28.01
CA THR A 66 -2.85 7.42 -27.37
C THR A 66 -3.04 8.14 -26.03
N THR A 67 -2.47 7.58 -24.97
CA THR A 67 -2.41 8.20 -23.64
C THR A 67 -0.96 8.27 -23.19
N SER A 68 -0.60 9.28 -22.43
CA SER A 68 0.73 9.39 -21.83
C SER A 68 0.76 8.99 -20.36
N TRP A 69 1.83 8.33 -19.95
CA TRP A 69 2.07 7.94 -18.56
C TRP A 69 3.46 8.39 -18.12
N ALA A 70 3.59 8.80 -16.87
CA ALA A 70 4.89 9.02 -16.25
C ALA A 70 5.62 7.66 -16.10
N VAL A 71 6.89 7.61 -16.53
CA VAL A 71 7.72 6.41 -16.39
C VAL A 71 8.87 6.68 -15.44
N PHE A 72 8.92 5.91 -14.36
CA PHE A 72 9.96 5.98 -13.34
C PHE A 72 10.88 4.76 -13.46
N ASN A 73 12.19 4.99 -13.44
CA ASN A 73 13.22 3.94 -13.44
C ASN A 73 13.73 3.69 -11.99
N LYS A 74 14.81 2.92 -11.85
CA LYS A 74 15.47 2.61 -10.56
C LYS A 74 15.89 3.83 -9.73
N ASP A 75 15.99 5.02 -10.33
CA ASP A 75 16.43 6.23 -9.64
C ASP A 75 15.29 6.84 -8.78
N TYR A 76 14.07 6.32 -8.91
CA TYR A 76 12.88 6.70 -8.12
C TYR A 76 12.47 5.59 -7.14
N GLY A 77 13.49 4.89 -6.63
CA GLY A 77 13.35 3.72 -5.78
C GLY A 77 13.13 2.43 -6.56
N GLY A 78 13.13 1.32 -5.83
CA GLY A 78 13.12 0.00 -6.43
C GLY A 78 14.46 -0.39 -7.06
N ASN A 79 14.53 -1.60 -7.58
CA ASN A 79 15.64 -2.05 -8.42
C ASN A 79 15.08 -2.63 -9.74
N CYS A 80 15.87 -3.40 -10.51
CA CYS A 80 15.41 -4.00 -11.78
C CYS A 80 14.15 -4.87 -11.67
N CYS A 81 13.88 -5.35 -10.47
CA CYS A 81 13.17 -6.59 -10.22
C CYS A 81 12.21 -6.45 -9.04
N GLU A 82 12.44 -5.48 -8.14
CA GLU A 82 11.63 -5.24 -6.96
C GLU A 82 11.22 -3.78 -6.79
N HIS A 83 9.92 -3.57 -6.58
CA HIS A 83 9.31 -2.32 -6.13
C HIS A 83 8.21 -2.68 -5.12
N TYR A 84 8.14 -1.96 -4.00
CA TYR A 84 6.98 -1.98 -3.12
C TYR A 84 6.38 -0.59 -3.08
N LEU A 85 5.29 -0.41 -3.81
CA LEU A 85 4.59 0.86 -3.90
C LEU A 85 3.46 0.92 -2.88
N ALA A 86 3.44 2.01 -2.10
CA ALA A 86 2.35 2.37 -1.22
C ALA A 86 2.02 3.85 -1.39
N THR A 87 0.89 4.28 -0.85
CA THR A 87 0.51 5.69 -0.81
C THR A 87 0.05 6.05 0.58
N THR A 88 0.39 7.24 1.05
CA THR A 88 -0.22 7.79 2.26
C THR A 88 -1.64 8.28 1.98
N ILE A 89 -2.42 8.52 3.05
CA ILE A 89 -3.75 9.12 2.96
C ILE A 89 -3.74 10.52 2.31
N ASP A 90 -2.62 11.23 2.40
CA ASP A 90 -2.44 12.56 1.81
C ASP A 90 -1.95 12.52 0.36
N GLY A 91 -1.74 11.32 -0.19
CA GLY A 91 -1.33 11.10 -1.58
C GLY A 91 0.17 11.12 -1.83
N THR A 92 1.01 11.07 -0.79
CA THR A 92 2.45 10.84 -0.94
C THR A 92 2.65 9.46 -1.56
N ILE A 93 3.45 9.37 -2.62
CA ILE A 93 3.86 8.10 -3.22
C ILE A 93 5.06 7.60 -2.43
N LEU A 94 5.01 6.35 -1.98
CA LEU A 94 6.08 5.68 -1.26
C LEU A 94 6.57 4.48 -2.07
N ASN A 95 7.87 4.28 -2.13
CA ASN A 95 8.50 3.16 -2.80
C ASN A 95 9.63 2.59 -1.94
N ILE A 96 9.64 1.29 -1.71
CA ILE A 96 10.81 0.57 -1.20
C ILE A 96 10.98 -0.77 -1.92
N GLY A 97 12.00 -0.89 -2.75
CA GLY A 97 12.37 -2.15 -3.41
C GLY A 97 13.81 -2.15 -3.89
N GLY A 98 14.56 -1.15 -3.46
CA GLY A 98 15.94 -0.90 -3.81
C GLY A 98 16.67 -0.49 -2.55
N GLU A 99 17.25 0.70 -2.50
CA GLU A 99 18.18 1.01 -1.42
C GLU A 99 17.50 1.34 -0.10
N TYR A 100 16.59 2.30 -0.14
CA TYR A 100 15.98 2.90 1.03
C TYR A 100 14.56 3.37 0.68
N PRO A 101 13.76 3.85 1.65
CA PRO A 101 12.52 4.54 1.34
C PRO A 101 12.75 5.71 0.37
N VAL A 102 12.04 5.67 -0.75
CA VAL A 102 11.99 6.74 -1.75
C VAL A 102 10.55 7.23 -1.82
N PHE A 103 10.34 8.53 -1.82
CA PHE A 103 9.01 9.09 -1.73
C PHE A 103 8.85 10.39 -2.52
N SER A 104 7.61 10.69 -2.88
CA SER A 104 7.23 11.92 -3.57
C SER A 104 5.94 12.48 -2.98
N HIS A 105 5.99 13.76 -2.60
CA HIS A 105 4.85 14.49 -2.03
C HIS A 105 4.00 15.20 -3.08
N ASP A 106 4.43 15.21 -4.33
CA ASP A 106 3.87 16.05 -5.40
C ASP A 106 3.49 15.24 -6.64
N ARG A 107 2.98 14.01 -6.45
CA ARG A 107 2.54 13.11 -7.54
C ARG A 107 3.67 12.68 -8.48
N GLY A 108 4.91 12.69 -8.00
CA GLY A 108 6.06 12.16 -8.71
C GLY A 108 6.84 13.19 -9.53
N HIS A 109 6.72 14.49 -9.25
CA HIS A 109 7.53 15.53 -9.89
C HIS A 109 8.87 15.75 -9.17
N GLU A 110 8.88 15.62 -7.85
CA GLU A 110 10.08 15.61 -7.03
C GLU A 110 10.09 14.36 -6.16
N TRP A 111 11.29 13.81 -5.97
CA TRP A 111 11.49 12.58 -5.22
C TRP A 111 12.66 12.74 -4.27
N ASP A 112 12.44 12.30 -3.04
CA ASP A 112 13.43 12.27 -1.99
C ASP A 112 13.73 10.83 -1.58
N THR A 113 14.91 10.62 -1.00
CA THR A 113 15.35 9.32 -0.52
C THR A 113 15.87 9.47 0.90
N TYR A 114 15.33 8.67 1.81
CA TYR A 114 15.92 8.56 3.15
C TYR A 114 17.23 7.79 3.06
N ILE A 115 18.29 8.28 3.69
CA ILE A 115 19.57 7.55 3.81
C ILE A 115 19.91 7.44 5.29
N PRO A 116 20.02 6.21 5.86
CA PRO A 116 20.34 6.05 7.26
C PRO A 116 21.76 6.55 7.56
N GLY A 117 21.90 7.25 8.69
CA GLY A 117 23.20 7.66 9.21
C GLY A 117 24.02 6.48 9.73
N VAL A 118 25.31 6.68 10.03
CA VAL A 118 26.22 5.61 10.47
C VAL A 118 25.74 4.89 11.73
N PHE A 119 25.17 5.63 12.69
CA PHE A 119 24.75 5.09 13.97
C PHE A 119 23.24 4.85 13.98
N THR A 120 22.86 3.76 14.65
CA THR A 120 21.48 3.38 14.95
C THR A 120 20.88 4.33 15.98
N ASP A 121 19.55 4.37 16.03
CA ASP A 121 18.84 5.09 17.09
C ASP A 121 19.24 4.57 18.50
N PRO A 122 19.37 5.43 19.53
CA PRO A 122 19.66 4.99 20.90
C PRO A 122 18.68 3.96 21.48
N MET A 123 17.45 3.88 20.99
CA MET A 123 16.45 2.91 21.41
C MET A 123 16.64 1.52 20.78
N CYS A 124 17.53 1.39 19.79
CA CYS A 124 17.79 0.12 19.13
C CYS A 124 18.46 -0.88 20.07
N ARG A 125 17.91 -2.10 20.12
CA ARG A 125 18.47 -3.17 20.95
C ARG A 125 19.84 -3.65 20.53
N THR A 126 20.17 -3.52 19.24
CA THR A 126 21.43 -4.01 18.68
C THR A 126 22.14 -2.88 17.94
N PRO A 127 23.08 -2.17 18.60
CA PRO A 127 23.83 -1.12 17.94
C PRO A 127 24.79 -1.75 16.93
N VAL A 128 24.60 -1.42 15.66
CA VAL A 128 25.44 -1.83 14.53
C VAL A 128 25.70 -0.60 13.67
N PRO A 129 26.95 -0.33 13.27
CA PRO A 129 27.23 0.70 12.29
C PRO A 129 26.74 0.26 10.89
N THR A 130 26.23 1.21 10.12
CA THR A 130 25.99 1.05 8.67
C THR A 130 27.03 1.82 7.86
N ASN A 131 27.17 1.48 6.59
CA ASN A 131 27.82 2.28 5.55
C ASN A 131 26.73 3.08 4.80
N PRO A 132 26.51 4.37 5.14
CA PRO A 132 25.46 5.17 4.53
C PRO A 132 25.57 5.21 3.01
N GLY A 133 24.45 4.99 2.31
CA GLY A 133 24.42 5.00 0.84
C GLY A 133 25.05 3.77 0.17
N GLN A 134 25.42 2.73 0.93
CA GLN A 134 25.97 1.49 0.36
C GLN A 134 25.19 0.24 0.78
N GLU A 135 24.53 0.27 1.95
CA GLU A 135 23.78 -0.87 2.47
C GLU A 135 22.34 -0.92 1.95
N GLY A 136 22.22 -0.80 0.63
CA GLY A 136 20.99 -0.44 -0.06
C GLY A 136 20.69 -1.30 -1.28
N LEU A 137 20.80 -2.61 -1.24
CA LEU A 137 20.29 -3.45 -2.34
C LEU A 137 19.12 -4.29 -1.88
N GLY A 138 18.22 -3.66 -1.13
CA GLY A 138 17.30 -4.37 -0.28
C GLY A 138 15.88 -4.49 -0.77
N GLU A 139 15.40 -5.71 -0.67
CA GLU A 139 14.00 -6.03 -0.88
C GLU A 139 13.26 -5.68 0.41
N GLY A 140 12.16 -4.95 0.29
CA GLY A 140 11.52 -4.33 1.43
C GLY A 140 10.01 -4.20 1.30
N SER A 141 9.41 -3.66 2.35
CA SER A 141 8.01 -3.24 2.38
C SER A 141 7.88 -1.92 3.12
N ILE A 142 6.89 -1.12 2.73
CA ILE A 142 6.62 0.22 3.29
C ILE A 142 5.12 0.42 3.36
N VAL A 143 4.63 0.84 4.53
CA VAL A 143 3.21 1.10 4.79
C VAL A 143 3.05 2.31 5.69
N GLN A 144 1.92 3.01 5.57
CA GLN A 144 1.53 4.05 6.51
C GLN A 144 0.67 3.44 7.63
N ALA A 145 0.97 3.80 8.88
CA ALA A 145 0.15 3.47 10.04
C ALA A 145 -1.01 4.46 10.21
N THR A 146 -2.02 4.08 11.00
CA THR A 146 -3.22 4.90 11.24
C THR A 146 -2.94 6.26 11.88
N ASN A 147 -1.83 6.42 12.60
CA ASN A 147 -1.41 7.69 13.21
C ASN A 147 -0.59 8.59 12.27
N GLY A 148 -0.30 8.13 11.05
CA GLY A 148 0.47 8.86 10.05
C GLY A 148 1.91 8.38 9.88
N ASP A 149 2.46 7.63 10.83
CA ASP A 149 3.83 7.11 10.77
C ASP A 149 4.04 6.25 9.52
N ILE A 150 5.26 6.26 8.99
CA ILE A 150 5.62 5.38 7.87
C ILE A 150 6.54 4.30 8.41
N ILE A 151 6.08 3.06 8.34
CA ILE A 151 6.81 1.91 8.82
C ILE A 151 7.36 1.17 7.62
N SER A 152 8.65 0.88 7.64
CA SER A 152 9.30 0.18 6.54
C SER A 152 10.37 -0.77 7.02
N MET A 153 10.72 -1.71 6.16
CA MET A 153 11.84 -2.59 6.35
C MET A 153 12.59 -2.84 5.06
N SER A 154 13.89 -3.09 5.20
CA SER A 154 14.77 -3.43 4.09
C SER A 154 15.73 -4.56 4.50
N TRP A 155 16.00 -5.47 3.56
CA TRP A 155 16.97 -6.55 3.74
C TRP A 155 18.21 -6.33 2.89
N PHE A 156 19.40 -6.32 3.47
CA PHE A 156 20.66 -6.17 2.74
C PHE A 156 21.52 -7.44 2.82
N PRO A 157 21.72 -8.19 1.71
CA PRO A 157 22.38 -9.50 1.73
C PRO A 157 23.91 -9.44 1.85
N TYR A 158 24.52 -8.27 1.62
CA TYR A 158 25.97 -8.13 1.54
C TYR A 158 26.60 -7.78 2.89
N VAL A 159 27.93 -7.69 2.89
CA VAL A 159 28.71 -7.38 4.08
C VAL A 159 28.47 -5.92 4.48
N GLY A 160 27.84 -5.71 5.64
CA GLY A 160 27.60 -4.38 6.19
C GLY A 160 28.79 -3.80 6.94
N GLY A 161 28.59 -2.62 7.56
CA GLY A 161 29.61 -1.85 8.28
C GLY A 161 30.21 -2.58 9.49
N ASP A 162 29.52 -3.58 10.03
CA ASP A 162 30.04 -4.46 11.08
C ASP A 162 30.70 -5.75 10.56
N LEU A 163 30.93 -5.84 9.26
CA LEU A 163 31.51 -6.99 8.55
C LEU A 163 30.68 -8.27 8.60
N LYS A 164 29.37 -8.19 8.85
CA LYS A 164 28.45 -9.34 8.76
C LYS A 164 27.53 -9.26 7.55
N LEU A 165 27.09 -10.42 7.08
CA LEU A 165 26.09 -10.58 6.01
C LEU A 165 24.67 -10.52 6.58
N ASP A 166 23.68 -10.53 5.67
CA ASP A 166 22.25 -10.69 5.93
C ASP A 166 21.71 -9.73 6.98
N LYS A 167 21.59 -8.47 6.58
CA LYS A 167 21.13 -7.38 7.42
C LYS A 167 19.65 -7.13 7.24
N PHE A 168 18.94 -6.94 8.34
CA PHE A 168 17.56 -6.47 8.31
C PHE A 168 17.46 -5.14 9.03
N TYR A 169 16.97 -4.15 8.31
CA TYR A 169 16.80 -2.79 8.77
C TYR A 169 15.33 -2.50 8.93
N ALA A 170 14.95 -2.10 10.14
CA ALA A 170 13.69 -1.44 10.39
C ALA A 170 13.91 0.07 10.24
N ILE A 171 13.05 0.72 9.48
CA ILE A 171 13.15 2.15 9.20
C ILE A 171 11.77 2.75 9.47
N LEU A 172 11.72 3.76 10.34
CA LEU A 172 10.51 4.41 10.80
C LEU A 172 10.60 5.90 10.50
N TYR A 173 9.55 6.45 9.89
CA TYR A 173 9.28 7.88 9.92
C TYR A 173 8.22 8.14 10.99
N ASP A 174 8.59 8.91 12.00
CA ASP A 174 7.66 9.41 13.01
C ASP A 174 6.97 10.67 12.46
N ALA A 175 5.66 10.58 12.21
CA ALA A 175 4.92 11.68 11.62
C ALA A 175 4.72 12.86 12.58
N SER A 176 4.82 12.63 13.89
CA SER A 176 4.70 13.66 14.91
C SER A 176 5.98 14.46 15.10
N GLU A 177 7.14 13.84 14.84
CA GLU A 177 8.45 14.45 14.95
C GLU A 177 9.03 14.89 13.59
N ASP A 178 8.45 14.45 12.47
CA ASP A 178 8.95 14.68 11.10
C ASP A 178 10.40 14.17 10.92
N GLU A 179 10.70 13.02 11.54
CA GLU A 179 12.04 12.46 11.58
C GLU A 179 12.06 10.97 11.19
N TRP A 180 13.11 10.60 10.46
CA TRP A 180 13.40 9.22 10.11
C TRP A 180 14.43 8.61 11.05
N THR A 181 14.11 7.45 11.61
CA THR A 181 14.98 6.64 12.47
C THR A 181 15.13 5.23 11.90
N TRP A 182 16.18 4.53 12.36
CA TRP A 182 16.43 3.17 11.90
C TRP A 182 17.09 2.30 12.98
N CYS A 183 16.75 1.01 12.95
CA CYS A 183 17.36 -0.02 13.78
C CYS A 183 17.76 -1.24 12.96
N TYR A 184 18.92 -1.81 13.30
CA TYR A 184 19.27 -3.15 12.88
C TYR A 184 18.55 -4.18 13.76
N ASN A 185 17.86 -5.11 13.11
CA ASN A 185 17.31 -6.30 13.76
C ASN A 185 18.11 -7.51 13.32
N ARG A 186 18.69 -8.24 14.28
CA ARG A 186 19.41 -9.48 13.98
C ARG A 186 18.42 -10.56 13.61
N ILE A 187 18.17 -10.69 12.32
CA ILE A 187 17.33 -11.72 11.73
C ILE A 187 18.25 -12.67 10.95
N THR A 188 18.27 -13.94 11.34
CA THR A 188 18.89 -15.02 10.56
C THR A 188 17.77 -15.95 10.16
N GLU A 189 17.38 -15.92 8.88
CA GLU A 189 16.19 -16.59 8.34
C GLU A 189 14.88 -16.27 9.13
N PRO A 190 13.67 -16.38 8.54
CA PRO A 190 13.33 -16.63 7.14
C PRO A 190 12.93 -15.36 6.35
N PHE A 191 13.16 -14.14 6.83
CA PHE A 191 12.70 -12.88 6.21
C PHE A 191 13.49 -12.45 4.97
N TYR A 192 13.94 -13.42 4.19
CA TYR A 192 14.57 -13.22 2.90
C TYR A 192 13.50 -12.93 1.88
N ASP A 193 13.71 -11.88 1.10
CA ASP A 193 12.97 -11.60 -0.14
C ASP A 193 11.45 -11.37 0.02
N ARG A 194 11.06 -10.10 -0.16
CA ARG A 194 9.66 -9.60 -0.21
C ARG A 194 8.85 -9.91 1.06
N SER A 195 9.24 -9.29 2.18
CA SER A 195 8.44 -9.31 3.40
C SER A 195 7.08 -8.65 3.19
N TRP A 196 6.06 -9.21 3.84
CA TRP A 196 4.74 -8.60 3.94
C TRP A 196 4.66 -7.87 5.27
N GLN A 197 4.45 -6.57 5.20
CA GLN A 197 4.29 -5.72 6.36
C GLN A 197 2.86 -5.23 6.46
N VAL A 198 2.30 -5.29 7.67
CA VAL A 198 0.98 -4.78 7.98
C VAL A 198 0.99 -4.10 9.33
N GLU A 199 0.20 -3.04 9.44
CA GLU A 199 -0.15 -2.48 10.74
C GLU A 199 -1.17 -3.39 11.45
N VAL A 200 -0.96 -3.55 12.74
CA VAL A 200 -1.96 -4.00 13.71
C VAL A 200 -2.47 -2.74 14.41
N VAL A 201 -3.70 -2.36 14.08
CA VAL A 201 -4.36 -1.18 14.65
C VAL A 201 -4.47 -1.34 16.17
N GLY A 202 -3.95 -0.37 16.91
CA GLY A 202 -3.88 -0.41 18.36
C GLY A 202 -5.04 0.29 19.08
N PRO A 203 -4.81 0.74 20.34
CA PRO A 203 -3.54 0.69 21.06
C PRO A 203 -3.13 -0.75 21.43
N ILE A 204 -1.82 -1.01 21.43
CA ILE A 204 -1.23 -2.30 21.76
C ILE A 204 -0.52 -2.20 23.11
N SER A 205 -0.79 -3.16 23.99
CA SER A 205 -0.08 -3.34 25.26
C SER A 205 0.35 -4.79 25.37
N SER A 206 1.65 -5.01 25.58
CA SER A 206 2.26 -6.33 25.54
C SER A 206 3.45 -6.46 26.49
N ASN A 207 3.97 -7.67 26.64
CA ASN A 207 5.24 -7.91 27.31
C ASN A 207 6.48 -7.37 26.57
N ILE A 208 6.36 -6.98 25.29
CA ILE A 208 7.44 -6.37 24.50
C ILE A 208 7.35 -4.84 24.44
N GLY A 209 6.33 -4.24 25.07
CA GLY A 209 6.14 -2.80 25.14
C GLY A 209 4.69 -2.39 24.88
N SER A 210 4.48 -1.09 24.70
CA SER A 210 3.18 -0.52 24.35
C SER A 210 3.37 0.54 23.28
N GLY A 211 2.38 0.66 22.38
CA GLY A 211 2.40 1.61 21.27
C GLY A 211 0.99 1.84 20.75
N ASP A 212 0.81 2.90 19.95
CA ASP A 212 -0.48 3.24 19.35
C ASP A 212 -0.90 2.24 18.27
N TRP A 213 0.07 1.50 17.73
CA TRP A 213 -0.08 0.42 16.77
C TRP A 213 1.03 -0.62 17.00
N ALA A 214 0.98 -1.74 16.26
CA ALA A 214 2.12 -2.65 16.13
C ALA A 214 2.38 -2.97 14.65
N SER A 215 3.63 -3.14 14.27
CA SER A 215 4.02 -3.59 12.93
C SER A 215 4.20 -5.09 12.96
N LEU A 216 3.48 -5.79 12.09
CA LEU A 216 3.62 -7.22 11.89
C LEU A 216 4.27 -7.48 10.54
N VAL A 217 5.29 -8.34 10.58
CA VAL A 217 6.07 -8.75 9.42
C VAL A 217 5.93 -10.24 9.24
N VAL A 218 5.63 -10.66 8.02
CA VAL A 218 5.61 -12.07 7.63
C VAL A 218 6.55 -12.26 6.45
N SER A 219 7.35 -13.32 6.51
CA SER A 219 8.13 -13.75 5.35
C SER A 219 7.25 -14.47 4.34
N ASN A 220 7.53 -14.28 3.06
CA ASN A 220 6.92 -15.04 1.97
C ASN A 220 7.34 -16.53 1.98
N PHE A 221 8.40 -16.88 2.73
CA PHE A 221 8.84 -18.26 2.93
C PHE A 221 8.24 -18.86 4.20
N TRP A 222 7.32 -19.81 4.03
CA TRP A 222 6.83 -20.68 5.09
C TRP A 222 7.99 -21.47 5.69
N HIS A 223 8.46 -21.07 6.86
CA HIS A 223 9.59 -21.77 7.48
C HIS A 223 9.15 -23.12 8.07
N GLN A 224 9.73 -24.21 7.54
CA GLN A 224 9.50 -25.58 7.95
C GLN A 224 10.28 -26.00 9.21
N SER A 225 11.27 -25.22 9.68
CA SER A 225 12.20 -25.70 10.72
C SER A 225 12.02 -25.12 12.13
N MET A 226 11.20 -24.06 12.33
CA MET A 226 10.99 -23.46 13.68
C MET A 226 9.54 -23.05 14.04
N ASN A 227 8.54 -23.22 13.17
CA ASN A 227 7.17 -22.70 13.38
C ASN A 227 7.10 -21.19 13.76
N ALA A 228 8.15 -20.41 13.46
CA ALA A 228 8.13 -18.97 13.59
C ALA A 228 7.24 -18.41 12.47
N GLY A 229 6.15 -17.77 12.86
CA GLY A 229 5.13 -17.30 11.93
C GLY A 229 5.43 -15.92 11.36
N GLY A 230 6.08 -15.09 12.14
CA GLY A 230 6.43 -13.73 11.74
C GLY A 230 7.14 -13.01 12.86
N GLN A 231 7.27 -11.71 12.70
CA GLN A 231 7.78 -10.81 13.70
C GLN A 231 6.80 -9.69 13.98
N ILE A 232 6.85 -9.17 15.19
CA ILE A 232 6.03 -8.05 15.63
C ILE A 232 6.90 -7.04 16.36
N SER A 233 6.62 -5.76 16.13
CA SER A 233 7.20 -4.62 16.83
C SER A 233 6.05 -3.72 17.30
N VAL A 234 6.17 -3.13 18.48
CA VAL A 234 5.22 -2.14 19.02
C VAL A 234 5.76 -0.71 18.94
N ASP A 235 6.95 -0.54 18.37
CA ASP A 235 7.70 0.72 18.25
C ASP A 235 8.20 0.99 16.82
N GLY A 236 7.83 0.16 15.85
CA GLY A 236 8.30 0.21 14.46
C GLY A 236 9.76 -0.18 14.22
N LEU A 237 10.56 -0.31 15.27
CA LEU A 237 12.03 -0.33 15.19
C LEU A 237 12.63 -1.64 15.71
N ASN A 238 12.13 -2.17 16.84
CA ASN A 238 12.61 -3.40 17.45
C ASN A 238 11.62 -4.55 17.25
N TYR A 239 12.01 -5.55 16.47
CA TYR A 239 11.16 -6.68 16.09
C TYR A 239 11.43 -7.94 16.89
N TYR A 240 10.36 -8.67 17.20
CA TYR A 240 10.36 -9.87 18.02
C TYR A 240 9.63 -11.01 17.30
N ASN A 241 10.22 -12.20 17.30
CA ASN A 241 9.59 -13.38 16.71
C ASN A 241 8.31 -13.76 17.45
N PHE A 242 7.26 -14.11 16.71
CA PHE A 242 6.08 -14.79 17.23
C PHE A 242 5.79 -16.07 16.42
N GLN A 243 5.08 -17.01 17.04
CA GLN A 243 4.69 -18.27 16.40
C GLN A 243 3.25 -18.17 15.92
N PHE A 244 2.94 -18.69 14.73
CA PHE A 244 1.55 -18.89 14.36
C PHE A 244 0.95 -20.01 15.21
N ALA A 245 -0.28 -19.79 15.66
CA ALA A 245 -1.09 -20.85 16.24
C ALA A 245 -1.17 -22.00 15.21
N GLY A 246 -0.68 -23.20 15.56
CA GLY A 246 -0.70 -24.34 14.67
C GLY A 246 -2.14 -24.66 14.21
N ARG A 247 -2.30 -25.24 13.02
CA ARG A 247 -3.63 -25.56 12.44
C ARG A 247 -4.56 -26.37 13.37
N ASN A 248 -3.99 -27.13 14.30
CA ASN A 248 -4.72 -27.94 15.29
C ASN A 248 -4.66 -27.38 16.72
N SER A 249 -4.07 -26.20 16.90
CA SER A 249 -4.11 -25.53 18.19
C SER A 249 -5.51 -24.95 18.39
N ASN A 250 -6.04 -25.09 19.59
CA ASN A 250 -7.25 -24.40 20.00
C ASN A 250 -6.80 -23.03 20.51
N PRO A 251 -6.96 -21.94 19.75
CA PRO A 251 -6.55 -20.63 20.22
C PRO A 251 -7.50 -20.20 21.33
N ASP A 252 -7.15 -20.49 22.58
CA ASP A 252 -7.74 -19.81 23.72
C ASP A 252 -7.24 -18.36 23.66
N TRP A 253 -7.97 -17.49 22.95
CA TRP A 253 -7.70 -16.05 22.75
C TRP A 253 -7.70 -15.22 24.05
N LYS A 254 -7.53 -15.84 25.23
CA LYS A 254 -7.66 -15.20 26.54
C LYS A 254 -6.37 -15.06 27.32
N ARG A 255 -5.21 -15.48 26.83
CA ARG A 255 -3.94 -15.21 27.53
C ARG A 255 -2.77 -14.97 26.57
N SER A 256 -1.95 -14.01 26.98
CA SER A 256 -0.63 -13.60 26.48
C SER A 256 -0.57 -12.92 25.11
N ILE A 257 -0.81 -11.61 25.13
CA ILE A 257 0.14 -10.61 24.65
C ILE A 257 0.54 -9.78 25.87
#